data_AF-A0A1F9NU22-F1
#
_entry.id   AF-A0A1F9NU22-F1
#
_cell.length_a   1.000
_cell.length_b   1.000
_cell.length_c   1.000
_cell.angle_alpha   90.00
_cell.angle_beta   90.00
_cell.angle_gamma   90.00
#
_symmetry.space_group_name_H-M   'P 1'
#
loop_
_entity.id
_entity.type
_entity.pdbx_description
1 polymer ?
#
loop_
_entity_poly.entity_id
_entity_poly.type
_entity_poly.pdbx_seq_one_letter_code
_entity_poly.pdbx_strand_id
1 'polypeptide(L)'
;MMHLETEKALSLLKERTIAKRTVFVSGNFNIVHPGHLRVLRFAAECGDYLIVGVHGNKTDGHTLLDEKFRLDGVSSITWVNFAFILRDSSEVFIKELKPSIVVKGREHEDAYNPESEAVKSYGGKLLFSSGDVSFSLVELLQDESKRLISSSIVRQETFMKRHGFNWYDLSHTLKSFERLKIVVIGDTIVDEYINCDPLGMSQEDPTIVVTPVSKTRYIGGAGIVAAHARNMGAMVNFFSVLGNDETVQFARAKLEEYAVNSFILEDESRPTILKQRFRCSGKTLLRVNHLRSHPISKELQKKLQNNLFELLDEINLLIFSDFNYGILPQPLVDTVAKKCREKKIMMVADSQSSSQVGDISRFKHMFFLTPTEREARLAVRDFESGLVVLAEKLRKQAAAENILITLDKEGMLIHEGIPNREEWGTDRLKAMNPVAIDPAGAGDSLLTCSALAAASGADIWQCAYLGSLAAACQVERTGNIPISIDDMMVKMSK
;
A
#
# COMPACT_ATOMS: atom_id res chain seq x y z
N MET A 1 16.77 -50.66 -11.82
CA MET A 1 18.23 -50.51 -11.71
C MET A 1 18.46 -49.05 -11.35
N MET A 2 19.22 -48.77 -10.29
CA MET A 2 19.38 -47.41 -9.76
C MET A 2 20.39 -46.63 -10.60
N HIS A 3 20.29 -45.30 -10.65
CA HIS A 3 21.23 -44.50 -11.42
C HIS A 3 22.63 -44.52 -10.77
N LEU A 4 23.68 -44.58 -11.60
CA LEU A 4 25.07 -44.69 -11.15
C LEU A 4 25.48 -43.58 -10.17
N GLU A 5 25.00 -42.36 -10.34
CA GLU A 5 25.27 -41.24 -9.43
C GLU A 5 24.63 -41.44 -8.05
N THR A 6 23.43 -42.03 -8.02
CA THR A 6 22.70 -42.32 -6.78
C THR A 6 23.33 -43.51 -6.07
N GLU A 7 23.79 -44.53 -6.79
CA GLU A 7 24.55 -45.65 -6.22
C GLU A 7 25.89 -45.19 -5.60
N LYS A 8 26.62 -44.31 -6.30
CA LYS A 8 27.86 -43.71 -5.77
C LYS A 8 27.62 -42.85 -4.53
N ALA A 9 26.52 -42.10 -4.49
CA ALA A 9 26.14 -41.34 -3.30
C ALA A 9 25.83 -42.28 -2.13
N LEU A 10 25.08 -43.36 -2.36
CA LEU A 10 24.73 -44.33 -1.33
C LEU A 10 25.95 -45.05 -0.75
N SER A 11 26.93 -45.45 -1.57
CA SER A 11 28.13 -46.11 -1.06
C SER A 11 28.94 -45.18 -0.14
N LEU A 12 29.16 -43.94 -0.56
CA LEU A 12 29.85 -42.92 0.24
C LEU A 12 29.11 -42.59 1.53
N LEU A 13 27.78 -42.49 1.47
CA LEU A 13 26.96 -42.19 2.64
C LEU A 13 26.98 -43.34 3.64
N LYS A 14 26.89 -44.60 3.21
CA LYS A 14 26.96 -45.77 4.10
C LYS A 14 28.24 -45.80 4.94
N GLU A 15 29.37 -45.37 4.39
CA GLU A 15 30.63 -45.23 5.14
C GLU A 15 30.65 -44.00 6.06
N ARG A 16 30.16 -42.85 5.60
CA ARG A 16 30.25 -41.55 6.31
C ARG A 16 29.23 -41.36 7.42
N THR A 17 28.20 -42.20 7.46
CA THR A 17 27.03 -42.06 8.35
C THR A 17 26.93 -43.16 9.41
N ILE A 18 27.95 -44.01 9.53
CA ILE A 18 28.01 -45.05 10.57
C ILE A 18 27.79 -44.40 11.95
N ALA A 19 26.80 -44.91 12.69
CA ALA A 19 26.39 -44.44 14.02
C ALA A 19 25.96 -42.95 14.11
N LYS A 20 25.58 -42.32 12.99
CA LYS A 20 25.04 -40.95 12.96
C LYS A 20 23.55 -40.94 12.71
N ARG A 21 22.83 -40.00 13.33
CA ARG A 21 21.42 -39.74 13.01
C ARG A 21 21.33 -38.94 11.71
N THR A 22 20.99 -39.60 10.62
CA THR A 22 20.94 -38.99 9.29
C THR A 22 19.62 -38.26 9.03
N VAL A 23 19.72 -37.09 8.40
CA VAL A 23 18.57 -36.30 7.96
C VAL A 23 18.64 -36.10 6.44
N PHE A 24 17.53 -36.30 5.75
CA PHE A 24 17.45 -36.17 4.30
C PHE A 24 16.47 -35.08 3.86
N VAL A 25 16.89 -34.25 2.92
CA VAL A 25 16.07 -33.24 2.25
C VAL A 25 16.25 -33.40 0.73
N SER A 26 15.17 -33.35 -0.05
CA SER A 26 15.26 -33.34 -1.52
C SER A 26 14.44 -32.22 -2.12
N GLY A 27 14.92 -31.64 -3.22
CA GLY A 27 14.22 -30.57 -3.92
C GLY A 27 14.92 -30.11 -5.20
N ASN A 28 14.29 -29.18 -5.92
CA ASN A 28 14.87 -28.61 -7.13
C ASN A 28 15.95 -27.56 -6.82
N PHE A 29 15.77 -26.73 -5.79
CA PHE A 29 16.74 -25.68 -5.40
C PHE A 29 17.19 -24.79 -6.57
N ASN A 30 16.24 -24.28 -7.38
CA ASN A 30 16.55 -23.44 -8.55
C ASN A 30 17.47 -22.27 -8.20
N ILE A 31 17.09 -21.47 -7.20
CA ILE A 31 17.95 -20.48 -6.56
C ILE A 31 17.81 -20.68 -5.06
N VAL A 32 18.91 -20.70 -4.32
CA VAL A 32 18.87 -20.76 -2.86
C VAL A 32 18.37 -19.41 -2.32
N HIS A 33 17.19 -19.40 -1.71
CA HIS A 33 16.58 -18.21 -1.11
C HIS A 33 16.34 -18.47 0.40
N PRO A 34 15.94 -17.46 1.19
CA PRO A 34 15.82 -17.62 2.65
C PRO A 34 14.90 -18.76 3.13
N GLY A 35 13.91 -19.16 2.31
CA GLY A 35 13.05 -20.32 2.58
C GLY A 35 13.84 -21.63 2.62
N HIS A 36 14.65 -21.89 1.59
CA HIS A 36 15.54 -23.06 1.54
C HIS A 36 16.52 -23.08 2.72
N LEU A 37 17.10 -21.93 3.08
CA LEU A 37 18.04 -21.84 4.20
C LEU A 37 17.38 -22.21 5.54
N ARG A 38 16.12 -21.80 5.77
CA ARG A 38 15.37 -22.18 6.98
C ARG A 38 15.10 -23.67 7.06
N VAL A 39 14.65 -24.29 5.96
CA VAL A 39 14.38 -25.74 5.91
C VAL A 39 15.66 -26.55 6.12
N LEU A 40 16.75 -26.17 5.47
CA LEU A 40 18.05 -26.84 5.63
C LEU A 40 18.61 -26.65 7.05
N ARG A 41 18.44 -25.48 7.65
CA ARG A 41 18.81 -25.24 9.06
C ARG A 41 18.04 -26.14 10.01
N PHE A 42 16.71 -26.16 9.88
CA PHE A 42 15.84 -27.02 10.69
C PHE A 42 16.20 -28.50 10.52
N ALA A 43 16.47 -28.93 9.28
CA ALA A 43 16.91 -30.29 9.00
C ALA A 43 18.25 -30.62 9.66
N ALA A 44 19.22 -29.70 9.65
CA ALA A 44 20.49 -29.86 10.34
C ALA A 44 20.33 -29.93 11.87
N GLU A 45 19.37 -29.21 12.46
CA GLU A 45 19.07 -29.26 13.90
C GLU A 45 18.41 -30.60 14.32
N CYS A 46 17.88 -31.37 13.37
CA CYS A 46 17.16 -32.63 13.63
C CYS A 46 18.07 -33.88 13.72
N GLY A 47 19.34 -33.80 13.33
CA GLY A 47 20.27 -34.94 13.37
C GLY A 47 21.74 -34.54 13.18
N ASP A 48 22.62 -35.53 13.06
CA ASP A 48 24.08 -35.34 13.08
C ASP A 48 24.69 -35.19 11.68
N TYR A 49 23.93 -35.53 10.64
CA TYR A 49 24.42 -35.54 9.26
C TYR A 49 23.31 -35.22 8.25
N LEU A 50 23.33 -34.00 7.70
CA LEU A 50 22.37 -33.52 6.70
C LEU A 50 22.81 -33.89 5.28
N ILE A 51 21.93 -34.60 4.59
CA ILE A 51 22.09 -35.08 3.23
C ILE A 51 21.05 -34.38 2.35
N VAL A 52 21.51 -33.73 1.27
CA VAL A 52 20.62 -33.01 0.35
C VAL A 52 20.67 -33.61 -1.05
N GLY A 53 19.54 -34.13 -1.52
CA GLY A 53 19.36 -34.58 -2.89
C GLY A 53 18.83 -33.46 -3.78
N VAL A 54 19.66 -32.96 -4.70
CA VAL A 54 19.26 -31.95 -5.68
C VAL A 54 18.69 -32.68 -6.90
N HIS A 55 17.41 -32.47 -7.22
CA HIS A 55 16.80 -33.15 -8.37
C HIS A 55 17.52 -32.79 -9.67
N GLY A 56 17.84 -33.79 -10.49
CA GLY A 56 18.43 -33.58 -11.81
C GLY A 56 17.53 -32.75 -12.74
N ASN A 57 18.12 -32.21 -13.82
CA ASN A 57 17.39 -31.43 -14.81
C ASN A 57 16.22 -32.23 -15.40
N LYS A 58 14.99 -31.71 -15.30
CA LYS A 58 13.80 -32.24 -15.98
C LYS A 58 13.31 -31.25 -17.03
N THR A 59 12.81 -31.78 -18.15
CA THR A 59 12.15 -31.02 -19.23
C THR A 59 10.68 -30.69 -18.90
N ASP A 60 10.38 -30.36 -17.64
CA ASP A 60 9.03 -30.08 -17.14
C ASP A 60 8.77 -28.58 -16.90
N GLY A 61 9.72 -27.71 -17.24
CA GLY A 61 9.59 -26.25 -17.10
C GLY A 61 9.79 -25.72 -15.68
N HIS A 62 10.04 -26.59 -14.69
CA HIS A 62 10.25 -26.20 -13.29
C HIS A 62 11.73 -26.10 -12.90
N THR A 63 12.66 -26.38 -13.81
CA THR A 63 14.11 -26.30 -13.59
C THR A 63 14.68 -25.10 -14.35
N LEU A 64 15.24 -24.12 -13.64
CA LEU A 64 15.66 -22.82 -14.22
C LEU A 64 17.17 -22.65 -14.33
N LEU A 65 17.94 -23.30 -13.45
CA LEU A 65 19.41 -23.32 -13.50
C LEU A 65 19.89 -24.74 -13.74
N ASP A 66 21.06 -24.87 -14.37
CA ASP A 66 21.72 -26.15 -14.53
C ASP A 66 21.95 -26.82 -13.17
N GLU A 67 21.74 -28.12 -13.11
CA GLU A 67 21.87 -28.94 -11.91
C GLU A 67 23.24 -28.81 -11.22
N LYS A 68 24.32 -28.56 -11.96
CA LYS A 68 25.65 -28.35 -11.35
C LYS A 68 25.70 -27.05 -10.55
N PHE A 69 25.15 -25.96 -11.08
CA PHE A 69 25.07 -24.68 -10.34
C PHE A 69 24.18 -24.78 -9.11
N ARG A 70 23.06 -25.50 -9.22
CA ARG A 70 22.16 -25.75 -8.08
C ARG A 70 22.84 -26.57 -7.00
N LEU A 71 23.58 -27.61 -7.40
CA LEU A 71 24.37 -28.43 -6.49
C LEU A 71 25.48 -27.61 -5.81
N ASP A 72 26.21 -26.78 -6.55
CA ASP A 72 27.25 -25.92 -6.00
C ASP A 72 26.68 -24.95 -4.95
N GLY A 73 25.53 -24.35 -5.23
CA GLY A 73 24.83 -23.46 -4.32
C GLY A 73 24.43 -24.16 -3.01
N VAL A 74 23.87 -25.37 -3.10
CA VAL A 74 23.48 -26.17 -1.92
C VAL A 74 24.71 -26.67 -1.16
N SER A 75 25.75 -27.11 -1.87
CA SER A 75 26.99 -27.65 -1.26
C SER A 75 27.80 -26.58 -0.53
N SER A 76 27.61 -25.30 -0.89
CA SER A 76 28.26 -24.16 -0.24
C SER A 76 27.59 -23.75 1.09
N ILE A 77 26.45 -24.35 1.44
CA ILE A 77 25.73 -24.03 2.67
C ILE A 77 26.40 -24.75 3.84
N THR A 78 26.82 -23.99 4.85
CA THR A 78 27.60 -24.49 6.00
C THR A 78 26.98 -25.69 6.72
N TRP A 79 25.65 -25.79 6.77
CA TRP A 79 24.96 -26.87 7.49
C TRP A 79 24.77 -28.16 6.66
N VAL A 80 25.07 -28.13 5.37
CA VAL A 80 24.91 -29.29 4.48
C VAL A 80 26.18 -30.13 4.52
N ASN A 81 26.08 -31.36 5.03
CA ASN A 81 27.24 -32.25 5.13
C ASN A 81 27.54 -33.00 3.83
N PHE A 82 26.50 -33.30 3.06
CA PHE A 82 26.64 -33.97 1.77
C PHE A 82 25.51 -33.56 0.83
N ALA A 83 25.84 -33.14 -0.38
CA ALA A 83 24.87 -32.88 -1.45
C ALA A 83 25.27 -33.63 -2.72
N PHE A 84 24.27 -34.05 -3.49
CA PHE A 84 24.47 -34.77 -4.75
C PHE A 84 23.29 -34.57 -5.70
N ILE A 85 23.49 -34.93 -6.97
CA ILE A 85 22.39 -34.95 -7.94
C ILE A 85 21.57 -36.23 -7.75
N LEU A 86 20.31 -36.05 -7.37
CA LEU A 86 19.32 -37.11 -7.24
C LEU A 86 18.60 -37.30 -8.58
N ARG A 87 18.86 -38.44 -9.22
CA ARG A 87 18.28 -38.83 -10.52
C ARG A 87 17.09 -39.77 -10.36
N ASP A 88 17.19 -40.68 -9.42
CA ASP A 88 16.11 -41.58 -9.05
C ASP A 88 15.05 -40.86 -8.20
N SER A 89 13.86 -41.45 -8.08
CA SER A 89 12.84 -40.94 -7.17
C SER A 89 13.33 -40.92 -5.72
N SER A 90 13.01 -39.87 -4.96
CA SER A 90 13.35 -39.76 -3.53
C SER A 90 12.92 -40.99 -2.73
N GLU A 91 11.80 -41.63 -3.08
CA GLU A 91 11.31 -42.85 -2.45
C GLU A 91 12.32 -44.01 -2.50
N VAL A 92 12.87 -44.28 -3.69
CA VAL A 92 13.87 -45.35 -3.91
C VAL A 92 15.13 -45.07 -3.09
N PHE A 93 15.60 -43.82 -3.08
CA PHE A 93 16.77 -43.44 -2.31
C PHE A 93 16.54 -43.57 -0.79
N ILE A 94 15.38 -43.14 -0.30
CA ILE A 94 15.00 -43.23 1.11
C ILE A 94 14.92 -44.69 1.57
N LYS A 95 14.38 -45.61 0.75
CA LYS A 95 14.30 -47.05 1.10
C LYS A 95 15.68 -47.70 1.28
N GLU A 96 16.66 -47.28 0.48
CA GLU A 96 18.03 -47.83 0.53
C GLU A 96 18.89 -47.19 1.64
N LEU A 97 18.85 -45.86 1.77
CA LEU A 97 19.64 -45.15 2.78
C LEU A 97 19.04 -45.31 4.19
N LYS A 98 17.71 -45.41 4.29
CA LYS A 98 16.94 -45.43 5.54
C LYS A 98 17.30 -44.27 6.50
N PRO A 99 17.17 -43.00 6.06
CA PRO A 99 17.48 -41.86 6.93
C PRO A 99 16.56 -41.83 8.15
N SER A 100 17.10 -41.46 9.31
CA SER A 100 16.33 -41.35 10.55
C SER A 100 15.19 -40.34 10.44
N ILE A 101 15.43 -39.26 9.69
CA ILE A 101 14.46 -38.19 9.46
C ILE A 101 14.48 -37.76 7.99
N VAL A 102 13.30 -37.54 7.44
CA VAL A 102 13.12 -36.82 6.16
C VAL A 102 12.41 -35.52 6.47
N VAL A 103 12.91 -34.40 5.95
CA VAL A 103 12.29 -33.07 6.16
C VAL A 103 11.74 -32.55 4.84
N LYS A 104 10.49 -32.08 4.87
CA LYS A 104 9.82 -31.38 3.77
C LYS A 104 9.34 -29.98 4.20
N GLY A 105 9.10 -29.13 3.21
CA GLY A 105 8.38 -27.87 3.42
C GLY A 105 6.92 -28.13 3.79
N ARG A 106 6.35 -27.26 4.64
CA ARG A 106 4.98 -27.38 5.16
C ARG A 106 3.90 -27.30 4.08
N GLU A 107 4.20 -26.68 2.94
CA GLU A 107 3.36 -26.65 1.75
C GLU A 107 3.03 -28.05 1.19
N HIS A 108 3.75 -29.08 1.61
CA HIS A 108 3.51 -30.46 1.24
C HIS A 108 2.85 -31.29 2.36
N GLU A 109 2.49 -30.69 3.50
CA GLU A 109 1.91 -31.38 4.66
C GLU A 109 0.55 -32.04 4.32
N ASP A 110 -0.32 -31.31 3.61
CA ASP A 110 -1.66 -31.77 3.23
C ASP A 110 -1.69 -32.57 1.90
N ALA A 111 -0.55 -32.76 1.24
CA ALA A 111 -0.44 -33.48 -0.03
C ALA A 111 -0.12 -34.97 0.14
N TYR A 112 -0.43 -35.79 -0.86
CA TYR A 112 0.04 -37.18 -0.89
C TYR A 112 1.58 -37.20 -1.04
N ASN A 113 2.26 -37.82 -0.08
CA ASN A 113 3.71 -37.91 -0.02
C ASN A 113 4.16 -39.37 -0.19
N PRO A 114 4.67 -39.77 -1.38
CA PRO A 114 5.22 -41.11 -1.62
C PRO A 114 6.32 -41.50 -0.61
N GLU A 115 7.06 -40.52 -0.11
CA GLU A 115 8.12 -40.70 0.88
C GLU A 115 7.58 -41.09 2.26
N SER A 116 6.32 -40.78 2.57
CA SER A 116 5.69 -41.15 3.85
C SER A 116 5.60 -42.66 4.02
N GLU A 117 5.27 -43.39 2.95
CA GLU A 117 5.22 -44.86 2.95
C GLU A 117 6.62 -45.46 3.07
N ALA A 118 7.60 -44.91 2.36
CA ALA A 118 8.99 -45.34 2.44
C ALA A 118 9.57 -45.16 3.85
N VAL A 119 9.39 -44.00 4.46
CA VAL A 119 9.91 -43.68 5.80
C VAL A 119 9.26 -44.56 6.88
N LYS A 120 7.94 -44.79 6.78
CA LYS A 120 7.21 -45.66 7.72
C LYS A 120 7.70 -47.11 7.68
N SER A 121 8.13 -47.61 6.51
CA SER A 121 8.52 -49.01 6.32
C SER A 121 9.70 -49.47 7.20
N TYR A 122 10.52 -48.55 7.70
CA TYR A 122 11.67 -48.84 8.56
C TYR A 122 11.67 -48.02 9.87
N GLY A 123 10.59 -47.31 10.18
CA GLY A 123 10.44 -46.56 11.44
C GLY A 123 11.11 -45.19 11.50
N GLY A 124 11.44 -44.58 10.35
CA GLY A 124 11.92 -43.19 10.32
C GLY A 124 10.81 -42.17 10.59
N LYS A 125 11.17 -40.88 10.65
CA LYS A 125 10.20 -39.78 10.85
C LYS A 125 10.17 -38.83 9.66
N LEU A 126 8.97 -38.48 9.18
CA LEU A 126 8.76 -37.39 8.24
C LEU A 126 8.39 -36.14 9.05
N LEU A 127 9.16 -35.06 8.90
CA LEU A 127 8.90 -33.77 9.56
C LEU A 127 8.60 -32.70 8.51
N PHE A 128 7.75 -31.76 8.89
CA PHE A 128 7.41 -30.59 8.07
C PHE A 128 7.91 -29.33 8.79
N SER A 129 8.67 -28.49 8.08
CA SER A 129 9.19 -27.23 8.62
C SER A 129 8.32 -26.05 8.19
N SER A 130 7.79 -25.30 9.16
CA SER A 130 7.05 -24.06 8.96
C SER A 130 8.01 -22.92 8.61
N GLY A 131 8.39 -22.83 7.34
CA GLY A 131 9.00 -21.63 6.79
C GLY A 131 7.90 -20.66 6.37
N ASP A 132 7.55 -19.69 7.21
CA ASP A 132 6.58 -18.65 6.85
C ASP A 132 6.95 -17.96 5.53
N VAL A 133 5.89 -17.71 4.75
CA VAL A 133 5.80 -17.15 3.40
C VAL A 133 6.44 -18.01 2.31
N SER A 134 5.59 -18.75 1.59
CA SER A 134 5.91 -19.31 0.28
C SER A 134 6.24 -18.16 -0.66
N PHE A 135 7.50 -18.01 -1.01
CA PHE A 135 7.89 -17.20 -2.16
C PHE A 135 8.24 -18.18 -3.26
N SER A 136 7.35 -18.36 -4.22
CA SER A 136 7.72 -19.04 -5.47
C SER A 136 8.72 -18.15 -6.21
N LEU A 137 9.74 -18.74 -6.85
CA LEU A 137 10.62 -17.98 -7.72
C LEU A 137 9.83 -17.28 -8.83
N VAL A 138 8.71 -17.87 -9.28
CA VAL A 138 7.79 -17.22 -10.21
C VAL A 138 7.17 -15.96 -9.60
N GLU A 139 6.82 -15.98 -8.31
CA GLU A 139 6.28 -14.80 -7.64
C GLU A 139 7.37 -13.73 -7.43
N LEU A 140 8.58 -14.12 -7.03
CA LEU A 140 9.71 -13.19 -6.89
C LEU A 140 10.13 -12.57 -8.22
N LEU A 141 10.20 -13.39 -9.28
CA LEU A 141 10.48 -12.92 -10.63
C LEU A 141 9.32 -12.12 -11.21
N GLN A 142 8.06 -12.44 -10.89
CA GLN A 142 6.94 -11.59 -11.25
C GLN A 142 7.00 -10.26 -10.52
N ASP A 143 7.40 -10.23 -9.24
CA ASP A 143 7.53 -9.00 -8.47
C ASP A 143 8.70 -8.12 -8.97
N GLU A 144 9.84 -8.73 -9.33
CA GLU A 144 10.95 -8.01 -9.97
C GLU A 144 10.67 -7.63 -11.42
N SER A 145 10.07 -8.51 -12.22
CA SER A 145 9.69 -8.20 -13.61
C SER A 145 8.64 -7.11 -13.66
N LYS A 146 7.70 -7.09 -12.71
CA LYS A 146 6.75 -5.99 -12.53
C LYS A 146 7.49 -4.67 -12.26
N ARG A 147 8.51 -4.66 -11.39
CA ARG A 147 9.37 -3.49 -11.14
C ARG A 147 10.16 -3.03 -12.37
N LEU A 148 10.46 -3.93 -13.31
CA LEU A 148 11.17 -3.62 -14.56
C LEU A 148 10.26 -3.01 -15.65
N ILE A 149 8.93 -3.02 -15.47
CA ILE A 149 8.01 -2.38 -16.42
C ILE A 149 7.96 -0.88 -16.14
N SER A 150 8.51 -0.09 -17.07
CA SER A 150 8.34 1.36 -17.09
C SER A 150 6.86 1.71 -17.23
N SER A 151 6.22 2.03 -16.11
CA SER A 151 4.80 2.42 -15.97
C SER A 151 3.79 1.55 -16.74
N SER A 152 3.11 0.64 -16.04
CA SER A 152 1.95 -0.06 -16.59
C SER A 152 0.70 0.24 -15.77
N ILE A 153 0.19 1.47 -15.90
CA ILE A 153 -1.17 1.76 -15.47
C ILE A 153 -2.10 0.85 -16.31
N VAL A 154 -2.75 -0.10 -15.64
CA VAL A 154 -3.69 -1.05 -16.22
C VAL A 154 -5.05 -0.36 -16.36
N ARG A 155 -5.43 -0.11 -17.62
CA ARG A 155 -6.72 0.46 -17.99
C ARG A 155 -7.86 -0.46 -17.59
N GLN A 156 -8.90 0.09 -16.98
CA GLN A 156 -10.08 -0.65 -16.55
C GLN A 156 -11.22 -0.51 -17.58
N GLU A 157 -10.98 -0.91 -18.83
CA GLU A 157 -11.96 -0.72 -19.93
C GLU A 157 -13.30 -1.39 -19.67
N THR A 158 -13.30 -2.54 -18.98
CA THR A 158 -14.53 -3.23 -18.60
C THR A 158 -15.39 -2.39 -17.67
N PHE A 159 -14.78 -1.59 -16.78
CA PHE A 159 -15.50 -0.69 -15.89
C PHE A 159 -16.16 0.44 -16.68
N MET A 160 -15.42 1.08 -17.60
CA MET A 160 -15.97 2.15 -18.44
C MET A 160 -17.15 1.66 -19.29
N LYS A 161 -17.02 0.48 -19.91
CA LYS A 161 -18.10 -0.13 -20.72
C LYS A 161 -19.36 -0.42 -19.90
N ARG A 162 -19.22 -0.87 -18.65
CA ARG A 162 -20.37 -1.17 -17.76
C ARG A 162 -21.13 0.09 -17.34
N HIS A 163 -20.43 1.21 -17.18
CA HIS A 163 -20.99 2.49 -16.72
C HIS A 163 -21.23 3.49 -17.85
N GLY A 164 -21.05 3.09 -19.11
CA GLY A 164 -21.51 3.84 -20.27
C GLY A 164 -20.70 5.10 -20.61
N PHE A 165 -19.43 5.19 -20.17
CA PHE A 165 -18.53 6.29 -20.53
C PHE A 165 -17.30 5.78 -21.29
N ASN A 166 -16.60 6.70 -21.95
CA ASN A 166 -15.41 6.41 -22.74
C ASN A 166 -14.32 7.48 -22.53
N TRP A 167 -13.19 7.30 -23.20
CA TRP A 167 -12.02 8.19 -23.05
C TRP A 167 -12.29 9.64 -23.44
N TYR A 168 -13.15 9.89 -24.43
CA TYR A 168 -13.54 11.24 -24.81
C TYR A 168 -14.22 11.96 -23.66
N ASP A 169 -15.14 11.29 -22.97
CA ASP A 169 -15.85 11.84 -21.81
C ASP A 169 -14.87 12.18 -20.69
N LEU A 170 -13.95 11.26 -20.38
CA LEU A 170 -12.92 11.46 -19.36
C LEU A 170 -11.98 12.64 -19.69
N SER A 171 -11.50 12.72 -20.93
CA SER A 171 -10.64 13.82 -21.38
C SER A 171 -11.39 15.15 -21.42
N HIS A 172 -12.68 15.16 -21.75
CA HIS A 172 -13.51 16.35 -21.69
C HIS A 172 -13.69 16.84 -20.24
N THR A 173 -13.96 15.91 -19.31
CA THR A 173 -14.03 16.21 -17.88
C THR A 173 -12.73 16.81 -17.36
N LEU A 174 -11.57 16.19 -17.64
CA LEU A 174 -10.28 16.73 -17.21
C LEU A 174 -10.04 18.16 -17.71
N LYS A 175 -10.33 18.45 -18.98
CA LYS A 175 -10.15 19.80 -19.55
C LYS A 175 -11.05 20.84 -18.89
N SER A 176 -12.21 20.45 -18.38
CA SER A 176 -13.15 21.38 -17.75
C SER A 176 -12.70 21.88 -16.37
N PHE A 177 -11.67 21.27 -15.77
CA PHE A 177 -11.17 21.66 -14.45
C PHE A 177 -10.67 23.11 -14.38
N GLU A 178 -10.17 23.65 -15.51
CA GLU A 178 -9.69 25.04 -15.60
C GLU A 178 -10.75 26.10 -15.26
N ARG A 179 -12.03 25.72 -15.35
CA ARG A 179 -13.18 26.61 -15.10
C ARG A 179 -13.65 26.56 -13.65
N LEU A 180 -13.14 25.62 -12.86
CA LEU A 180 -13.59 25.40 -11.49
C LEU A 180 -12.90 26.35 -10.53
N LYS A 181 -13.70 26.99 -9.68
CA LYS A 181 -13.27 27.70 -8.48
C LYS A 181 -13.57 26.82 -7.28
N ILE A 182 -12.53 26.41 -6.57
CA ILE A 182 -12.67 25.49 -5.44
C ILE A 182 -12.11 26.08 -4.16
N VAL A 183 -12.64 25.61 -3.04
CA VAL A 183 -12.06 25.84 -1.72
C VAL A 183 -11.60 24.53 -1.12
N VAL A 184 -10.40 24.51 -0.57
CA VAL A 184 -9.90 23.43 0.29
C VAL A 184 -9.73 23.99 1.70
N ILE A 185 -10.25 23.29 2.71
CA ILE A 185 -10.06 23.63 4.12
C ILE A 185 -9.62 22.40 4.91
N GLY A 186 -8.57 22.54 5.72
CA GLY A 186 -8.10 21.40 6.50
C GLY A 186 -6.71 21.54 7.11
N ASP A 187 -6.19 20.42 7.63
CA ASP A 187 -4.90 20.33 8.31
C ASP A 187 -3.74 20.33 7.32
N THR A 188 -2.86 21.34 7.37
CA THR A 188 -1.59 21.32 6.62
C THR A 188 -0.53 20.54 7.38
N ILE A 189 0.17 19.66 6.69
CA ILE A 189 1.24 18.83 7.24
C ILE A 189 2.51 19.09 6.44
N VAL A 190 3.66 19.18 7.09
CA VAL A 190 4.95 19.13 6.42
C VAL A 190 5.56 17.76 6.69
N ASP A 191 5.79 16.98 5.63
CA ASP A 191 6.50 15.72 5.71
C ASP A 191 7.99 15.96 5.43
N GLU A 192 8.87 15.54 6.34
CA GLU A 192 10.32 15.67 6.18
C GLU A 192 10.96 14.28 6.09
N TYR A 193 11.57 13.98 4.95
CA TYR A 193 12.35 12.76 4.74
C TYR A 193 13.82 13.05 5.04
N ILE A 194 14.35 12.33 6.02
CA ILE A 194 15.74 12.42 6.44
C ILE A 194 16.40 11.10 6.02
N ASN A 195 17.14 11.12 4.92
CA ASN A 195 17.88 9.94 4.47
C ASN A 195 19.15 9.81 5.30
N CYS A 196 19.42 8.61 5.77
CA CYS A 196 20.52 8.31 6.67
C CYS A 196 21.32 7.09 6.20
N ASP A 197 22.63 7.14 6.43
CA ASP A 197 23.52 5.99 6.29
C ASP A 197 23.61 5.23 7.61
N PRO A 198 23.60 3.88 7.58
CA PRO A 198 23.69 3.07 8.78
C PRO A 198 25.13 3.03 9.27
N LEU A 199 25.34 3.30 10.56
CA LEU A 199 26.65 3.18 11.20
C LEU A 199 26.80 1.84 11.93
N GLY A 200 25.70 1.28 12.46
CA GLY A 200 25.69 0.01 13.17
C GLY A 200 24.70 0.00 14.33
N MET A 201 24.92 -0.90 15.30
CA MET A 201 24.22 -0.86 16.60
C MET A 201 25.05 -0.10 17.62
N SER A 202 24.39 0.63 18.51
CA SER A 202 25.05 1.30 19.63
C SER A 202 25.60 0.26 20.63
N GLN A 203 26.74 0.59 21.25
CA GLN A 203 27.34 -0.20 22.34
C GLN A 203 26.79 0.19 23.71
N GLU A 204 26.12 1.34 23.81
CA GLU A 204 25.55 1.87 25.06
C GLU A 204 24.12 1.39 25.28
N ASP A 205 23.32 1.35 24.21
CA ASP A 205 21.94 0.90 24.20
C ASP A 205 21.67 0.06 22.93
N PRO A 206 20.74 -0.91 22.94
CA PRO A 206 20.44 -1.76 21.79
C PRO A 206 19.62 -1.00 20.72
N THR A 207 20.20 0.04 20.15
CA THR A 207 19.58 0.95 19.19
C THR A 207 20.37 1.03 17.88
N ILE A 208 19.66 1.34 16.79
CA ILE A 208 20.27 1.53 15.48
C ILE A 208 20.86 2.95 15.42
N VAL A 209 22.15 3.03 15.09
CA VAL A 209 22.85 4.31 14.90
C VAL A 209 22.92 4.60 13.41
N VAL A 210 22.45 5.79 13.03
CA VAL A 210 22.47 6.28 11.65
C VAL A 210 22.96 7.73 11.60
N THR A 211 23.56 8.13 10.47
CA THR A 211 23.97 9.52 10.23
C THR A 211 23.11 10.15 9.12
N PRO A 212 22.48 11.32 9.32
CA PRO A 212 21.74 12.02 8.27
C PRO A 212 22.65 12.46 7.12
N VAL A 213 22.23 12.17 5.88
CA VAL A 213 22.95 12.50 4.63
C VAL A 213 22.22 13.58 3.85
N SER A 214 20.88 13.51 3.80
CA SER A 214 20.06 14.51 3.12
C SER A 214 18.72 14.67 3.81
N LYS A 215 18.13 15.87 3.64
CA LYS A 215 16.78 16.20 4.11
C LYS A 215 15.97 16.74 2.96
N THR A 216 14.74 16.27 2.82
CA THR A 216 13.80 16.77 1.81
C THR A 216 12.44 16.95 2.46
N ARG A 217 11.87 18.15 2.33
CA ARG A 217 10.54 18.49 2.87
C ARG A 217 9.51 18.50 1.75
N TYR A 218 8.31 18.05 2.06
CA TYR A 218 7.15 18.02 1.18
C TYR A 218 5.96 18.66 1.88
N ILE A 219 5.10 19.32 1.12
CA ILE A 219 3.78 19.72 1.61
C ILE A 219 2.87 18.48 1.60
N GLY A 220 2.09 18.32 2.65
CA GLY A 220 1.15 17.23 2.85
C GLY A 220 -0.14 17.74 3.50
N GLY A 221 -1.03 16.81 3.82
CA GLY A 221 -2.31 17.18 4.40
C GLY A 221 -3.23 17.90 3.41
N ALA A 222 -4.09 18.77 3.89
CA ALA A 222 -4.94 19.61 3.05
C ALA A 222 -4.16 20.51 2.09
N GLY A 223 -2.90 20.84 2.42
CA GLY A 223 -2.03 21.65 1.56
C GLY A 223 -1.69 20.96 0.23
N ILE A 224 -1.46 19.64 0.24
CA ILE A 224 -1.20 18.92 -1.01
C ILE A 224 -2.48 18.69 -1.81
N VAL A 225 -3.63 18.50 -1.17
CA VAL A 225 -4.95 18.45 -1.84
C VAL A 225 -5.19 19.74 -2.63
N ALA A 226 -4.92 20.90 -2.00
CA ALA A 226 -4.99 22.20 -2.68
C ALA A 226 -4.00 22.31 -3.85
N ALA A 227 -2.77 21.81 -3.67
CA ALA A 227 -1.75 21.85 -4.71
C ALA A 227 -2.08 20.90 -5.89
N HIS A 228 -2.60 19.69 -5.64
CA HIS A 228 -3.10 18.80 -6.68
C HIS A 228 -4.20 19.49 -7.49
N ALA A 229 -5.19 20.08 -6.83
CA ALA A 229 -6.27 20.74 -7.55
C ALA A 229 -5.77 21.90 -8.42
N ARG A 230 -4.81 22.67 -7.91
CA ARG A 230 -4.22 23.79 -8.64
C ARG A 230 -3.44 23.32 -9.86
N ASN A 231 -2.65 22.26 -9.72
CA ASN A 231 -1.85 21.70 -10.81
C ASN A 231 -2.71 20.92 -11.84
N MET A 232 -3.88 20.42 -11.41
CA MET A 232 -4.94 19.91 -12.28
C MET A 232 -5.73 21.03 -12.98
N GLY A 233 -5.37 22.31 -12.81
CA GLY A 233 -5.91 23.44 -13.57
C GLY A 233 -6.96 24.29 -12.84
N ALA A 234 -7.51 23.84 -11.71
CA ALA A 234 -8.54 24.58 -11.00
C ALA A 234 -8.00 25.87 -10.34
N MET A 235 -8.89 26.84 -10.12
CA MET A 235 -8.62 28.01 -9.28
C MET A 235 -8.86 27.63 -7.82
N VAL A 236 -7.83 27.71 -6.98
CA VAL A 236 -7.87 27.17 -5.62
C VAL A 236 -7.67 28.26 -4.58
N ASN A 237 -8.63 28.36 -3.64
CA ASN A 237 -8.48 29.08 -2.39
C ASN A 237 -8.31 28.06 -1.25
N PHE A 238 -7.20 28.15 -0.50
CA PHE A 238 -6.85 27.19 0.53
C PHE A 238 -6.89 27.81 1.92
N PHE A 239 -7.58 27.19 2.88
CA PHE A 239 -7.70 27.66 4.26
C PHE A 239 -7.09 26.67 5.24
N SER A 240 -6.23 27.17 6.13
CA SER A 240 -5.60 26.37 7.17
C SER A 240 -5.16 27.24 8.36
N VAL A 241 -4.77 26.57 9.44
CA VAL A 241 -4.24 27.19 10.66
C VAL A 241 -2.92 26.51 11.01
N LEU A 242 -1.86 27.30 11.15
CA LEU A 242 -0.52 26.81 11.41
C LEU A 242 0.10 27.50 12.62
N GLY A 243 1.22 26.97 13.11
CA GLY A 243 1.97 27.60 14.18
C GLY A 243 2.74 28.83 13.69
N ASN A 244 3.49 29.44 14.61
CA ASN A 244 4.45 30.50 14.31
C ASN A 244 5.88 29.97 14.47
N ASP A 245 6.34 29.19 13.48
CA ASP A 245 7.64 28.49 13.50
C ASP A 245 8.28 28.42 12.10
N GLU A 246 9.52 27.92 12.00
CA GLU A 246 10.21 27.78 10.72
C GLU A 246 9.43 26.91 9.71
N THR A 247 8.68 25.93 10.20
CA THR A 247 7.92 25.01 9.36
C THR A 247 6.79 25.73 8.62
N VAL A 248 6.15 26.76 9.22
CA VAL A 248 5.14 27.58 8.53
C VAL A 248 5.73 28.35 7.35
N GLN A 249 6.99 28.79 7.46
CA GLN A 249 7.69 29.53 6.40
C GLN A 249 7.90 28.63 5.18
N PHE A 250 8.34 27.38 5.42
CA PHE A 250 8.43 26.37 4.36
C PHE A 250 7.06 26.11 3.71
N ALA A 251 6.02 25.92 4.51
CA ALA A 251 4.68 25.64 3.98
C ALA A 251 4.15 26.78 3.10
N ARG A 252 4.30 28.04 3.54
CA ARG A 252 3.93 29.23 2.76
C ARG A 252 4.69 29.30 1.44
N ALA A 253 6.02 29.19 1.49
CA ALA A 253 6.86 29.24 0.30
C ALA A 253 6.50 28.13 -0.72
N LYS A 254 6.20 26.92 -0.23
CA LYS A 254 5.80 25.83 -1.13
C LYS A 254 4.42 26.01 -1.75
N LEU A 255 3.45 26.51 -0.99
CA LEU A 255 2.11 26.79 -1.52
C LEU A 255 2.16 27.90 -2.58
N GLU A 256 2.99 28.91 -2.36
CA GLU A 256 3.26 29.97 -3.34
C GLU A 256 3.94 29.41 -4.61
N GLU A 257 4.95 28.54 -4.46
CA GLU A 257 5.60 27.86 -5.60
C GLU A 257 4.59 27.04 -6.42
N TYR A 258 3.63 26.39 -5.76
CA TYR A 258 2.54 25.67 -6.41
C TYR A 258 1.39 26.57 -6.90
N ALA A 259 1.53 27.89 -6.80
CA ALA A 259 0.54 28.89 -7.19
C ALA A 259 -0.84 28.70 -6.53
N VAL A 260 -0.86 28.20 -5.28
CA VAL A 260 -2.07 28.05 -4.46
C VAL A 260 -2.35 29.35 -3.71
N ASN A 261 -3.56 29.91 -3.85
CA ASN A 261 -3.94 31.08 -3.07
C ASN A 261 -4.30 30.65 -1.63
N SER A 262 -3.38 30.83 -0.69
CA SER A 262 -3.51 30.32 0.69
C SER A 262 -3.84 31.40 1.72
N PHE A 263 -4.89 31.16 2.51
CA PHE A 263 -5.30 31.91 3.69
C PHE A 263 -4.91 31.14 4.95
N ILE A 264 -3.69 31.40 5.44
CA ILE A 264 -3.14 30.73 6.62
C ILE A 264 -3.29 31.65 7.83
N LEU A 265 -4.07 31.22 8.83
CA LEU A 265 -4.09 31.87 10.14
C LEU A 265 -3.02 31.27 11.06
N GLU A 266 -2.50 32.07 11.98
CA GLU A 266 -1.50 31.62 12.96
C GLU A 266 -2.15 31.32 14.31
N ASP A 267 -1.70 30.24 14.96
CA ASP A 267 -2.12 29.80 16.29
C ASP A 267 -0.88 29.44 17.13
N GLU A 268 -0.46 30.34 18.02
CA GLU A 268 0.70 30.17 18.90
C GLU A 268 0.54 29.00 19.89
N SER A 269 -0.68 28.50 20.08
CA SER A 269 -0.94 27.37 20.98
C SER A 269 -0.61 26.01 20.35
N ARG A 270 -0.21 25.94 19.07
CA ARG A 270 0.23 24.71 18.40
C ARG A 270 1.49 24.95 17.55
N PRO A 271 2.38 23.97 17.41
CA PRO A 271 3.37 23.99 16.34
C PRO A 271 2.68 23.68 15.00
N THR A 272 3.27 24.15 13.90
CA THR A 272 2.96 23.64 12.57
C THR A 272 3.29 22.14 12.53
N ILE A 273 2.38 21.34 11.97
CA ILE A 273 2.50 19.89 12.01
C ILE A 273 3.67 19.43 11.15
N LEU A 274 4.67 18.83 11.78
CA LEU A 274 5.87 18.28 11.11
C LEU A 274 5.97 16.78 11.36
N LYS A 275 6.00 15.99 10.29
CA LYS A 275 6.18 14.53 10.32
C LYS A 275 7.54 14.17 9.74
N GLN A 276 8.49 13.86 10.60
CA GLN A 276 9.85 13.46 10.19
C GLN A 276 9.91 11.95 10.01
N ARG A 277 10.50 11.49 8.90
CA ARG A 277 10.74 10.08 8.60
C ARG A 277 12.24 9.88 8.38
N PHE A 278 12.90 9.20 9.32
CA PHE A 278 14.30 8.80 9.19
C PHE A 278 14.35 7.53 8.35
N ARG A 279 15.07 7.57 7.23
CA ARG A 279 15.06 6.52 6.21
C ARG A 279 16.47 5.99 5.94
N CYS A 280 16.61 4.69 5.76
CA CYS A 280 17.85 4.05 5.35
C CYS A 280 17.55 2.99 4.29
N SER A 281 18.32 2.97 3.19
CA SER A 281 18.13 2.06 2.05
C SER A 281 16.66 1.94 1.59
N GLY A 282 15.98 3.09 1.48
CA GLY A 282 14.58 3.20 1.04
C GLY A 282 13.52 2.89 2.10
N LYS A 283 13.89 2.34 3.27
CA LYS A 283 12.95 1.99 4.35
C LYS A 283 12.93 3.04 5.45
N THR A 284 11.76 3.29 6.03
CA THR A 284 11.63 4.16 7.22
C THR A 284 11.99 3.39 8.48
N LEU A 285 12.95 3.92 9.25
CA LEU A 285 13.41 3.36 10.53
C LEU A 285 12.61 3.93 11.71
N LEU A 286 12.39 5.25 11.71
CA LEU A 286 11.71 5.97 12.77
C LEU A 286 10.86 7.09 12.16
N ARG A 287 9.69 7.31 12.75
CA ARG A 287 8.86 8.47 12.48
C ARG A 287 8.69 9.30 13.74
N VAL A 288 9.02 10.59 13.67
CA VAL A 288 8.85 11.57 14.75
C VAL A 288 7.82 12.59 14.32
N ASN A 289 6.77 12.76 15.12
CA ASN A 289 5.68 13.68 14.83
C ASN A 289 5.72 14.84 15.82
N HIS A 290 5.91 16.06 15.32
CA HIS A 290 5.79 17.30 16.09
C HIS A 290 4.42 17.89 15.84
N LEU A 291 3.52 17.72 16.80
CA LEU A 291 2.15 18.21 16.69
C LEU A 291 1.51 18.37 18.05
N ARG A 292 0.45 19.18 18.08
CA ARG A 292 -0.48 19.26 19.21
C ARG A 292 -1.89 19.13 18.67
N SER A 293 -2.63 18.13 19.14
CA SER A 293 -4.01 17.89 18.72
C SER A 293 -4.97 18.54 19.72
N HIS A 294 -5.56 19.67 19.32
CA HIS A 294 -6.70 20.27 20.00
C HIS A 294 -7.49 21.17 19.05
N PRO A 295 -8.79 21.37 19.29
CA PRO A 295 -9.59 22.33 18.54
C PRO A 295 -8.95 23.73 18.51
N ILE A 296 -9.00 24.39 17.36
CA ILE A 296 -8.68 25.82 17.24
C ILE A 296 -9.64 26.68 18.08
N SER A 297 -9.19 27.84 18.51
CA SER A 297 -9.99 28.75 19.35
C SER A 297 -11.28 29.20 18.65
N LYS A 298 -12.31 29.57 19.42
CA LYS A 298 -13.56 30.11 18.85
C LYS A 298 -13.34 31.38 18.02
N GLU A 299 -12.30 32.16 18.34
CA GLU A 299 -11.93 33.35 17.58
C GLU A 299 -11.38 32.98 16.20
N LEU A 300 -10.44 32.02 16.15
CA LEU A 300 -9.89 31.52 14.89
C LEU A 300 -10.98 30.86 14.02
N GLN A 301 -11.90 30.10 14.63
CA GLN A 301 -13.07 29.55 13.93
C GLN A 301 -13.90 30.65 13.26
N LYS A 302 -14.19 31.76 13.97
CA LYS A 302 -14.92 32.90 13.40
C LYS A 302 -14.15 33.60 12.28
N LYS A 303 -12.83 33.79 12.44
CA LYS A 303 -11.98 34.37 11.39
C LYS A 303 -11.98 33.52 10.12
N LEU A 304 -11.76 32.20 10.25
CA LEU A 304 -11.87 31.27 9.12
C LEU A 304 -13.24 31.33 8.46
N GLN A 305 -14.30 31.30 9.27
CA GLN A 305 -15.67 31.35 8.78
C GLN A 305 -15.94 32.63 7.97
N ASN A 306 -15.55 33.80 8.48
CA ASN A 306 -15.78 35.07 7.80
C ASN A 306 -15.03 35.13 6.47
N ASN A 307 -13.72 34.84 6.47
CA ASN A 307 -12.91 34.87 5.25
C ASN A 307 -13.41 33.85 4.21
N LEU A 308 -13.87 32.68 4.65
CA LEU A 308 -14.46 31.69 3.76
C LEU A 308 -15.78 32.19 3.17
N PHE A 309 -16.65 32.78 3.98
CA PHE A 309 -18.00 33.19 3.58
C PHE A 309 -17.99 34.32 2.55
N GLU A 310 -16.96 35.16 2.54
CA GLU A 310 -16.75 36.19 1.50
C GLU A 310 -16.50 35.59 0.12
N LEU A 311 -15.97 34.37 0.03
CA LEU A 311 -15.66 33.69 -1.23
C LEU A 311 -16.74 32.70 -1.68
N LEU A 312 -17.67 32.32 -0.80
CA LEU A 312 -18.61 31.21 -1.05
C LEU A 312 -19.51 31.44 -2.27
N ASP A 313 -19.82 32.68 -2.64
CA ASP A 313 -20.71 32.98 -3.78
C ASP A 313 -20.12 32.62 -5.14
N GLU A 314 -18.79 32.44 -5.23
CA GLU A 314 -18.10 32.21 -6.48
C GLU A 314 -17.56 30.79 -6.65
N ILE A 315 -17.79 29.88 -5.69
CA ILE A 315 -17.15 28.56 -5.67
C ILE A 315 -18.09 27.47 -6.16
N ASN A 316 -17.53 26.50 -6.87
CA ASN A 316 -18.24 25.31 -7.35
C ASN A 316 -18.21 24.17 -6.33
N LEU A 317 -17.12 24.08 -5.56
CA LEU A 317 -16.78 22.93 -4.72
C LEU A 317 -16.06 23.38 -3.45
N LEU A 318 -16.41 22.76 -2.33
CA LEU A 318 -15.66 22.82 -1.09
C LEU A 318 -15.18 21.42 -0.67
N ILE A 319 -13.88 21.29 -0.41
CA ILE A 319 -13.23 20.06 0.05
C ILE A 319 -12.84 20.22 1.52
N PHE A 320 -13.40 19.39 2.40
CA PHE A 320 -12.89 19.20 3.76
C PHE A 320 -11.81 18.12 3.75
N SER A 321 -10.59 18.47 4.17
CA SER A 321 -9.48 17.53 4.28
C SER A 321 -9.00 17.48 5.73
N ASP A 322 -9.62 16.60 6.53
CA ASP A 322 -9.41 16.50 7.97
C ASP A 322 -8.40 15.41 8.28
N PHE A 323 -7.36 15.75 9.05
CA PHE A 323 -6.41 14.76 9.58
C PHE A 323 -6.57 14.61 11.10
N ASN A 324 -7.67 15.15 11.63
CA ASN A 324 -8.04 15.12 13.04
C ASN A 324 -7.00 15.80 13.95
N TYR A 325 -6.32 16.87 13.48
CA TYR A 325 -5.41 17.68 14.31
C TYR A 325 -6.08 18.94 14.92
N GLY A 326 -7.35 19.16 14.58
CA GLY A 326 -8.23 20.09 15.30
C GLY A 326 -8.51 21.42 14.61
N ILE A 327 -8.11 21.60 13.34
CA ILE A 327 -8.49 22.79 12.55
C ILE A 327 -9.97 22.75 12.17
N LEU A 328 -10.55 21.56 12.03
CA LEU A 328 -11.95 21.36 11.68
C LEU A 328 -12.76 20.86 12.89
N PRO A 329 -13.00 21.67 13.94
CA PRO A 329 -13.91 21.28 15.02
C PRO A 329 -15.36 21.22 14.52
N GLN A 330 -16.20 20.39 15.15
CA GLN A 330 -17.55 20.13 14.65
C GLN A 330 -18.42 21.40 14.49
N PRO A 331 -18.41 22.38 15.42
CA PRO A 331 -19.19 23.61 15.23
C PRO A 331 -18.84 24.39 13.97
N LEU A 332 -17.56 24.39 13.57
CA LEU A 332 -17.11 25.04 12.33
C LEU A 332 -17.61 24.24 11.11
N VAL A 333 -17.41 22.92 11.11
CA VAL A 333 -17.87 22.03 10.03
C VAL A 333 -19.38 22.17 9.81
N ASP A 334 -20.18 22.11 10.87
CA ASP A 334 -21.65 22.24 10.80
C ASP A 334 -22.07 23.60 10.23
N THR A 335 -21.41 24.67 10.67
CA THR A 335 -21.73 26.05 10.23
C THR A 335 -21.40 26.25 8.75
N VAL A 336 -20.22 25.79 8.31
CA VAL A 336 -19.80 25.87 6.91
C VAL A 336 -20.67 24.98 6.03
N ALA A 337 -20.94 23.74 6.44
CA ALA A 337 -21.75 22.80 5.68
C ALA A 337 -23.20 23.29 5.52
N LYS A 338 -23.78 23.87 6.57
CA LYS A 338 -25.10 24.51 6.50
C LYS A 338 -25.10 25.64 5.46
N LYS A 339 -24.09 26.52 5.47
CA LYS A 339 -24.03 27.65 4.55
C LYS A 339 -23.84 27.22 3.10
N CYS A 340 -22.99 26.22 2.86
CA CYS A 340 -22.79 25.64 1.53
C CYS A 340 -24.09 25.02 0.99
N ARG A 341 -24.83 24.29 1.83
CA ARG A 341 -26.16 23.76 1.46
C ARG A 341 -27.17 24.84 1.09
N GLU A 342 -27.25 25.93 1.84
CA GLU A 342 -28.14 27.06 1.53
C GLU A 342 -27.84 27.64 0.14
N LYS A 343 -26.56 27.66 -0.25
CA LYS A 343 -26.08 28.13 -1.55
C LYS A 343 -26.00 27.03 -2.63
N LYS A 344 -26.34 25.78 -2.30
CA LYS A 344 -26.21 24.60 -3.18
C LYS A 344 -24.78 24.37 -3.71
N ILE A 345 -23.78 24.66 -2.88
CA ILE A 345 -22.37 24.39 -3.19
C ILE A 345 -22.10 22.91 -2.91
N MET A 346 -21.45 22.23 -3.86
CA MET A 346 -21.03 20.84 -3.70
C MET A 346 -19.96 20.74 -2.61
N MET A 347 -20.07 19.73 -1.75
CA MET A 347 -19.10 19.47 -0.70
C MET A 347 -18.63 18.03 -0.75
N VAL A 348 -17.34 17.80 -0.53
CA VAL A 348 -16.75 16.48 -0.36
C VAL A 348 -15.89 16.50 0.91
N ALA A 349 -15.67 15.33 1.51
CA ALA A 349 -14.82 15.26 2.69
C ALA A 349 -14.00 13.97 2.75
N ASP A 350 -12.82 14.13 3.35
CA ASP A 350 -11.96 13.04 3.79
C ASP A 350 -11.52 13.28 5.24
N SER A 351 -11.33 12.20 5.99
CA SER A 351 -10.96 12.20 7.40
C SER A 351 -9.88 11.16 7.65
N GLN A 352 -8.66 11.49 7.23
CA GLN A 352 -7.54 10.57 7.28
C GLN A 352 -7.05 10.38 8.71
N SER A 353 -7.14 9.15 9.17
CA SER A 353 -6.88 8.72 10.55
C SER A 353 -5.67 7.78 10.58
N SER A 354 -4.50 8.28 10.14
CA SER A 354 -3.26 7.48 10.08
C SER A 354 -2.65 7.14 11.46
N SER A 355 -2.89 7.99 12.46
CA SER A 355 -2.36 7.83 13.83
C SER A 355 -3.33 8.24 14.94
N GLN A 356 -4.42 8.92 14.59
CA GLN A 356 -5.48 9.31 15.52
C GLN A 356 -6.76 8.56 15.18
N VAL A 357 -7.71 8.52 16.12
CA VAL A 357 -9.05 7.98 15.86
C VAL A 357 -9.93 9.13 15.38
N GLY A 358 -10.28 9.13 14.10
CA GLY A 358 -11.27 10.03 13.50
C GLY A 358 -12.60 9.34 13.24
N ASP A 359 -13.63 10.15 13.00
CA ASP A 359 -14.95 9.68 12.58
C ASP A 359 -15.37 10.45 11.32
N ILE A 360 -15.19 9.82 10.15
CA ILE A 360 -15.57 10.40 8.86
C ILE A 360 -17.08 10.72 8.77
N SER A 361 -17.93 10.01 9.53
CA SER A 361 -19.39 10.20 9.48
C SER A 361 -19.87 11.54 10.04
N ARG A 362 -18.97 12.27 10.71
CA ARG A 362 -19.20 13.65 11.18
C ARG A 362 -19.42 14.64 10.04
N PHE A 363 -18.90 14.35 8.85
CA PHE A 363 -19.04 15.18 7.65
C PHE A 363 -20.38 14.84 6.98
N LYS A 364 -21.42 15.57 7.37
CA LYS A 364 -22.78 15.30 6.90
C LYS A 364 -23.12 15.98 5.60
N HIS A 365 -23.95 15.33 4.78
CA HIS A 365 -24.47 15.89 3.52
C HIS A 365 -23.40 16.19 2.47
N MET A 366 -22.36 15.36 2.43
CA MET A 366 -21.33 15.42 1.40
C MET A 366 -21.81 14.69 0.13
N PHE A 367 -21.40 15.18 -1.03
CA PHE A 367 -21.61 14.50 -2.31
C PHE A 367 -20.91 13.14 -2.30
N PHE A 368 -19.69 13.06 -1.78
CA PHE A 368 -19.09 11.80 -1.39
C PHE A 368 -18.13 11.92 -0.21
N LEU A 369 -17.85 10.76 0.40
CA LEU A 369 -16.78 10.56 1.38
C LEU A 369 -15.79 9.53 0.84
N THR A 370 -14.49 9.65 1.17
CA THR A 370 -13.42 8.76 0.69
C THR A 370 -12.71 7.94 1.79
N PRO A 371 -13.44 7.25 2.69
CA PRO A 371 -12.78 6.54 3.79
C PRO A 371 -11.96 5.34 3.30
N THR A 372 -10.95 4.96 4.06
CA THR A 372 -10.41 3.60 4.03
C THR A 372 -11.40 2.60 4.62
N GLU A 373 -11.26 1.30 4.33
CA GLU A 373 -12.07 0.26 5.00
C GLU A 373 -12.03 0.40 6.53
N ARG A 374 -10.83 0.64 7.08
CA ARG A 374 -10.63 0.79 8.52
C ARG A 374 -11.44 1.97 9.08
N GLU A 375 -11.40 3.13 8.43
CA GLU A 375 -12.16 4.31 8.85
C GLU A 375 -13.66 4.08 8.74
N ALA A 376 -14.13 3.44 7.67
CA ALA A 376 -15.54 3.10 7.51
C ALA A 376 -16.03 2.18 8.64
N ARG A 377 -15.28 1.13 8.99
CA ARG A 377 -15.59 0.21 10.10
C ARG A 377 -15.63 0.91 11.45
N LEU A 378 -14.67 1.79 11.71
CA LEU A 378 -14.62 2.58 12.93
C LEU A 378 -15.82 3.53 13.05
N ALA A 379 -16.18 4.22 11.97
CA ALA A 379 -17.25 5.21 11.96
C ALA A 379 -18.64 4.59 12.23
N VAL A 380 -18.95 3.43 11.65
CA VAL A 380 -20.24 2.75 11.89
C VAL A 380 -20.19 1.72 13.02
N ARG A 381 -19.01 1.50 13.62
CA ARG A 381 -18.75 0.49 14.66
C ARG A 381 -19.17 -0.91 14.26
N ASP A 382 -18.77 -1.33 13.05
CA ASP A 382 -19.12 -2.64 12.46
C ASP A 382 -17.88 -3.30 11.84
N PHE A 383 -17.41 -4.37 12.46
CA PHE A 383 -16.21 -5.11 12.05
C PHE A 383 -16.51 -6.43 11.34
N GLU A 384 -17.78 -6.83 11.24
CA GLU A 384 -18.17 -8.15 10.75
C GLU A 384 -18.89 -8.09 9.40
N SER A 385 -19.65 -7.02 9.15
CA SER A 385 -20.40 -6.90 7.90
C SER A 385 -19.49 -6.76 6.68
N GLY A 386 -20.00 -7.23 5.54
CA GLY A 386 -19.40 -7.02 4.23
C GLY A 386 -19.38 -5.54 3.83
N LEU A 387 -18.44 -5.17 2.94
CA LEU A 387 -18.17 -3.78 2.58
C LEU A 387 -19.38 -3.02 2.01
N VAL A 388 -20.30 -3.69 1.31
CA VAL A 388 -21.47 -3.02 0.74
C VAL A 388 -22.46 -2.58 1.82
N VAL A 389 -22.70 -3.44 2.82
CA VAL A 389 -23.51 -3.11 4.00
C VAL A 389 -22.85 -1.99 4.79
N LEU A 390 -21.53 -2.06 4.93
CA LEU A 390 -20.72 -1.05 5.60
C LEU A 390 -20.86 0.32 4.91
N ALA A 391 -20.73 0.37 3.58
CA ALA A 391 -20.86 1.58 2.78
C ALA A 391 -22.27 2.19 2.91
N GLU A 392 -23.32 1.37 2.85
CA GLU A 392 -24.70 1.86 2.98
C GLU A 392 -24.99 2.38 4.40
N LYS A 393 -24.50 1.70 5.45
CA LYS A 393 -24.60 2.19 6.83
C LYS A 393 -23.92 3.55 6.97
N LEU A 394 -22.70 3.69 6.45
CA LEU A 394 -21.95 4.94 6.53
C LEU A 394 -22.64 6.06 5.74
N ARG A 395 -23.12 5.76 4.53
CA ARG A 395 -23.87 6.70 3.69
C ARG A 395 -25.09 7.23 4.42
N LYS A 396 -25.89 6.36 5.06
CA LYS A 396 -27.06 6.77 5.86
C LYS A 396 -26.66 7.58 7.10
N GLN A 397 -25.64 7.15 7.83
CA GLN A 397 -25.17 7.82 9.04
C GLN A 397 -24.67 9.25 8.77
N ALA A 398 -23.91 9.42 7.69
CA ALA A 398 -23.41 10.72 7.24
C ALA A 398 -24.45 11.50 6.40
N ALA A 399 -25.55 10.88 5.99
CA ALA A 399 -26.45 11.42 4.97
C ALA A 399 -25.70 11.90 3.71
N ALA A 400 -24.65 11.16 3.32
CA ALA A 400 -23.88 11.42 2.11
C ALA A 400 -24.62 10.89 0.87
N GLU A 401 -24.34 11.45 -0.29
CA GLU A 401 -24.91 10.95 -1.55
C GLU A 401 -24.19 9.67 -1.99
N ASN A 402 -22.86 9.64 -1.90
CA ASN A 402 -22.05 8.50 -2.33
C ASN A 402 -20.92 8.18 -1.33
N ILE A 403 -20.40 6.95 -1.37
CA ILE A 403 -19.23 6.53 -0.58
C ILE A 403 -18.21 5.86 -1.50
N LEU A 404 -16.95 6.30 -1.42
CA LEU A 404 -15.82 5.70 -2.13
C LEU A 404 -14.88 5.07 -1.10
N ILE A 405 -14.99 3.75 -0.86
CA ILE A 405 -14.11 3.07 0.08
C ILE A 405 -12.81 2.67 -0.62
N THR A 406 -11.69 3.19 -0.14
CA THR A 406 -10.36 2.81 -0.64
C THR A 406 -9.89 1.49 0.00
N LEU A 407 -9.36 0.59 -0.84
CA LEU A 407 -8.95 -0.77 -0.49
C LEU A 407 -7.45 -1.01 -0.83
N ASP A 408 -6.64 0.03 -0.73
CA ASP A 408 -5.21 0.03 -1.07
C ASP A 408 -4.93 -0.64 -2.43
N LYS A 409 -4.10 -1.69 -2.44
CA LYS A 409 -3.70 -2.46 -3.63
C LYS A 409 -4.85 -3.19 -4.32
N GLU A 410 -6.00 -3.34 -3.67
CA GLU A 410 -7.18 -3.96 -4.26
C GLU A 410 -8.01 -2.97 -5.09
N GLY A 411 -7.77 -1.66 -4.93
CA GLY A 411 -8.47 -0.58 -5.63
C GLY A 411 -9.49 0.12 -4.73
N MET A 412 -10.74 0.18 -5.17
CA MET A 412 -11.81 0.84 -4.41
C MET A 412 -13.18 0.18 -4.64
N LEU A 413 -14.05 0.33 -3.64
CA LEU A 413 -15.49 0.08 -3.74
C LEU A 413 -16.21 1.42 -3.91
N ILE A 414 -17.02 1.52 -4.94
CA ILE A 414 -17.89 2.68 -5.19
C ILE A 414 -19.30 2.29 -4.79
N HIS A 415 -19.92 3.10 -3.94
CA HIS A 415 -21.29 2.92 -3.50
C HIS A 415 -22.10 4.19 -3.79
N GLU A 416 -22.88 4.15 -4.86
CA GLU A 416 -23.80 5.19 -5.31
C GLU A 416 -25.10 5.13 -4.51
N GLY A 417 -25.49 6.26 -3.91
CA GLY A 417 -26.78 6.38 -3.26
C GLY A 417 -27.88 6.63 -4.28
N ILE A 418 -28.60 5.58 -4.68
CA ILE A 418 -29.74 5.73 -5.60
C ILE A 418 -31.01 6.06 -4.79
N PRO A 419 -31.64 7.23 -4.99
CA PRO A 419 -32.93 7.52 -4.37
C PRO A 419 -34.01 6.55 -4.89
N ASN A 420 -34.79 5.96 -3.98
CA ASN A 420 -35.98 5.17 -4.29
C ASN A 420 -35.78 3.90 -5.17
N ARG A 421 -34.59 3.28 -5.17
CA ARG A 421 -34.41 1.90 -5.67
C ARG A 421 -33.99 0.95 -4.54
N GLU A 422 -34.49 -0.28 -4.59
CA GLU A 422 -34.05 -1.37 -3.69
C GLU A 422 -32.68 -1.96 -4.10
N GLU A 423 -32.22 -1.71 -5.33
CA GLU A 423 -30.92 -2.16 -5.81
C GLU A 423 -29.79 -1.24 -5.34
N TRP A 424 -28.71 -1.84 -4.83
CA TRP A 424 -27.50 -1.13 -4.45
C TRP A 424 -26.67 -0.79 -5.69
N GLY A 425 -26.46 0.50 -5.95
CA GLY A 425 -25.54 0.99 -6.99
C GLY A 425 -24.09 0.79 -6.56
N THR A 426 -23.62 -0.45 -6.51
CA THR A 426 -22.26 -0.78 -6.03
C THR A 426 -21.44 -1.50 -7.09
N ASP A 427 -20.22 -1.02 -7.35
CA ASP A 427 -19.24 -1.70 -8.19
C ASP A 427 -17.83 -1.56 -7.57
N ARG A 428 -16.90 -2.39 -8.03
CA ARG A 428 -15.49 -2.34 -7.66
C ARG A 428 -14.64 -1.90 -8.85
N LEU A 429 -13.73 -0.99 -8.57
CA LEU A 429 -12.68 -0.58 -9.49
C LEU A 429 -11.34 -1.08 -8.96
N LYS A 430 -10.68 -1.96 -9.72
CA LYS A 430 -9.37 -2.49 -9.35
C LYS A 430 -8.31 -1.40 -9.38
N ALA A 431 -7.30 -1.52 -8.53
CA ALA A 431 -6.13 -0.63 -8.56
C ALA A 431 -5.52 -0.63 -9.97
N MET A 432 -5.32 0.56 -10.54
CA MET A 432 -4.79 0.68 -11.88
C MET A 432 -3.26 0.58 -11.92
N ASN A 433 -2.55 0.68 -10.79
CA ASN A 433 -1.10 0.52 -10.76
C ASN A 433 -0.69 -0.75 -9.97
N PRO A 434 -0.17 -1.79 -10.63
CA PRO A 434 0.30 -3.01 -9.96
C PRO A 434 1.67 -2.87 -9.28
N VAL A 435 2.39 -1.76 -9.50
CA VAL A 435 3.80 -1.56 -9.12
C VAL A 435 4.00 -0.18 -8.50
N ALA A 436 3.36 0.03 -7.35
CA ALA A 436 3.51 1.27 -6.58
C ALA A 436 4.95 1.44 -6.05
N ILE A 437 5.57 2.58 -6.33
CA ILE A 437 6.87 3.01 -5.81
C ILE A 437 6.71 3.59 -4.40
N ASP A 438 5.78 4.53 -4.23
CA ASP A 438 5.46 5.16 -2.95
C ASP A 438 3.94 5.38 -2.84
N PRO A 439 3.23 4.72 -1.89
CA PRO A 439 1.79 4.91 -1.74
C PRO A 439 1.41 6.27 -1.13
N ALA A 440 2.38 7.06 -0.65
CA ALA A 440 2.11 8.37 -0.07
C ALA A 440 1.41 9.32 -1.08
N GLY A 441 0.29 9.92 -0.64
CA GLY A 441 -0.49 10.86 -1.44
C GLY A 441 -1.49 10.24 -2.41
N ALA A 442 -1.58 8.90 -2.48
CA ALA A 442 -2.55 8.23 -3.35
C ALA A 442 -4.00 8.61 -3.01
N GLY A 443 -4.34 8.67 -1.71
CA GLY A 443 -5.65 9.10 -1.23
C GLY A 443 -5.93 10.58 -1.55
N ASP A 444 -4.96 11.46 -1.34
CA ASP A 444 -5.11 12.90 -1.57
C ASP A 444 -5.37 13.21 -3.05
N SER A 445 -4.61 12.58 -3.95
CA SER A 445 -4.78 12.72 -5.41
C SER A 445 -6.10 12.11 -5.90
N LEU A 446 -6.52 10.97 -5.34
CA LEU A 446 -7.82 10.35 -5.61
C LEU A 446 -8.97 11.28 -5.22
N LEU A 447 -8.97 11.77 -3.98
CA LEU A 447 -9.96 12.69 -3.44
C LEU A 447 -10.07 13.92 -4.34
N THR A 448 -8.93 14.56 -4.60
CA THR A 448 -8.87 15.80 -5.39
C THR A 448 -9.45 15.61 -6.78
N CYS A 449 -8.98 14.60 -7.52
CA CYS A 449 -9.41 14.42 -8.90
C CYS A 449 -10.87 13.98 -9.00
N SER A 450 -11.32 13.10 -8.10
CA SER A 450 -12.74 12.70 -8.01
C SER A 450 -13.64 13.89 -7.72
N ALA A 451 -13.20 14.80 -6.84
CA ALA A 451 -13.98 15.97 -6.46
C ALA A 451 -14.08 17.00 -7.60
N LEU A 452 -12.97 17.23 -8.31
CA LEU A 452 -12.97 18.10 -9.50
C LEU A 452 -13.86 17.51 -10.61
N ALA A 453 -13.79 16.20 -10.84
CA ALA A 453 -14.67 15.51 -11.79
C ALA A 453 -16.15 15.71 -11.45
N ALA A 454 -16.51 15.56 -10.17
CA ALA A 454 -17.87 15.76 -9.70
C ALA A 454 -18.33 17.22 -9.91
N ALA A 455 -17.48 18.18 -9.57
CA ALA A 455 -17.77 19.60 -9.74
C ALA A 455 -17.90 20.02 -11.21
N SER A 456 -17.28 19.27 -12.12
CA SER A 456 -17.45 19.38 -13.58
C SER A 456 -18.72 18.74 -14.14
N GLY A 457 -19.52 18.09 -13.29
CA GLY A 457 -20.77 17.42 -13.68
C GLY A 457 -20.63 15.96 -14.09
N ALA A 458 -19.49 15.32 -13.81
CA ALA A 458 -19.31 13.90 -14.03
C ALA A 458 -20.11 13.06 -13.01
N ASP A 459 -20.57 11.88 -13.41
CA ASP A 459 -21.21 10.94 -12.48
C ASP A 459 -20.19 10.29 -11.52
N ILE A 460 -20.67 9.60 -10.49
CA ILE A 460 -19.78 9.01 -9.47
C ILE A 460 -18.82 7.95 -10.04
N TRP A 461 -19.20 7.28 -11.12
CA TRP A 461 -18.41 6.24 -11.76
C TRP A 461 -17.23 6.84 -12.54
N GLN A 462 -17.46 7.91 -13.28
CA GLN A 462 -16.43 8.74 -13.91
C GLN A 462 -15.51 9.37 -12.86
N CYS A 463 -16.08 9.89 -11.76
CA CYS A 463 -15.31 10.46 -10.66
C CYS A 463 -14.33 9.43 -10.08
N ALA A 464 -14.83 8.24 -9.73
CA ALA A 464 -14.01 7.15 -9.19
C ALA A 464 -12.92 6.69 -10.16
N TYR A 465 -13.23 6.64 -11.47
CA TYR A 465 -12.25 6.27 -12.49
C TYR A 465 -11.10 7.29 -12.59
N LEU A 466 -11.43 8.58 -12.69
CA LEU A 466 -10.43 9.65 -12.76
C LEU A 466 -9.62 9.75 -11.45
N GLY A 467 -10.27 9.60 -10.30
CA GLY A 467 -9.62 9.50 -8.99
C GLY A 467 -8.63 8.34 -8.92
N SER A 468 -9.04 7.15 -9.36
CA SER A 468 -8.16 5.98 -9.42
C SER A 468 -6.99 6.16 -10.38
N LEU A 469 -7.19 6.86 -11.49
CA LEU A 469 -6.12 7.17 -12.44
C LEU A 469 -5.12 8.16 -11.84
N ALA A 470 -5.59 9.19 -11.14
CA ALA A 470 -4.73 10.14 -10.43
C ALA A 470 -3.91 9.43 -9.34
N ALA A 471 -4.53 8.59 -8.52
CA ALA A 471 -3.83 7.76 -7.54
C ALA A 471 -2.77 6.86 -8.19
N ALA A 472 -3.11 6.23 -9.30
CA ALA A 472 -2.17 5.39 -10.04
C ALA A 472 -0.96 6.16 -10.56
N CYS A 473 -1.15 7.40 -11.01
CA CYS A 473 -0.06 8.30 -11.40
C CYS A 473 0.80 8.73 -10.20
N GLN A 474 0.17 9.01 -9.06
CA GLN A 474 0.86 9.44 -7.84
C GLN A 474 1.82 8.35 -7.34
N VAL A 475 1.36 7.11 -7.29
CA VAL A 475 2.16 6.02 -6.73
C VAL A 475 3.31 5.57 -7.63
N GLU A 476 3.41 6.06 -8.87
CA GLU A 476 4.60 5.87 -9.74
C GLU A 476 5.77 6.81 -9.38
N ARG A 477 5.60 7.70 -8.40
CA ARG A 477 6.58 8.74 -8.05
C ARG A 477 6.95 8.63 -6.58
N THR A 478 8.14 9.07 -6.23
CA THR A 478 8.57 9.16 -4.83
C THR A 478 8.12 10.49 -4.24
N GLY A 479 7.47 10.45 -3.08
CA GLY A 479 6.98 11.65 -2.40
C GLY A 479 5.68 12.20 -2.98
N ASN A 480 5.05 13.10 -2.23
CA ASN A 480 3.75 13.67 -2.58
C ASN A 480 3.94 14.94 -3.41
N ILE A 481 3.80 14.83 -4.74
CA ILE A 481 4.05 15.92 -5.70
C ILE A 481 2.74 16.19 -6.45
N PRO A 482 2.36 17.47 -6.65
CA PRO A 482 1.13 17.80 -7.38
C PRO A 482 1.09 17.15 -8.77
N ILE A 483 -0.06 16.58 -9.13
CA ILE A 483 -0.29 15.87 -10.40
C ILE A 483 -0.94 16.84 -11.37
N SER A 484 -0.49 16.84 -12.62
CA SER A 484 -1.08 17.65 -13.68
C SER A 484 -2.10 16.86 -14.52
N ILE A 485 -2.94 17.57 -15.29
CA ILE A 485 -3.79 16.92 -16.30
C ILE A 485 -2.92 16.18 -17.33
N ASP A 486 -1.77 16.75 -17.72
CA ASP A 486 -0.87 16.13 -18.69
C ASP A 486 -0.33 14.79 -18.21
N ASP A 487 -0.01 14.68 -16.91
CA ASP A 487 0.39 13.41 -16.29
C ASP A 487 -0.67 12.33 -16.51
N MET A 488 -1.94 12.69 -16.33
CA MET A 488 -3.07 11.77 -16.52
C MET A 488 -3.32 11.49 -18.01
N MET A 489 -3.30 12.51 -18.87
CA MET A 489 -3.55 12.39 -20.31
C MET A 489 -2.52 11.52 -21.02
N VAL A 490 -1.25 11.58 -20.61
CA VAL A 490 -0.18 10.69 -21.13
C VAL A 490 -0.50 9.22 -20.82
N LYS A 491 -1.12 8.94 -19.67
CA LYS A 491 -1.50 7.58 -19.26
C LYS A 491 -2.81 7.12 -19.90
N MET A 492 -3.66 8.05 -20.32
CA MET A 492 -4.86 7.76 -21.10
C MET A 492 -4.57 7.50 -22.59
N SER A 493 -3.42 7.93 -23.10
CA SER A 493 -3.05 7.79 -24.52
C SER A 493 -2.20 6.55 -24.85
N LYS A 494 -1.52 5.96 -23.85
CA LYS A 494 -0.75 4.70 -23.95
C LYS A 494 -1.51 3.52 -23.36
#